data_AF-A0A486XFS6-F1
#
_entry.id   AF-A0A486XFS6-F1
#
_cell.length_a   1.000
_cell.length_b   1.000
_cell.length_c   1.000
_cell.angle_alpha   90.00
_cell.angle_beta   90.00
_cell.angle_gamma   90.00
#
_symmetry.space_group_name_H-M   'P 1'
#
loop_
_entity.id
_entity.type
_entity.pdbx_description
1 polymer ?
#
loop_
_entity_poly.entity_id
_entity_poly.type
_entity_poly.pdbx_seq_one_letter_code
_entity_poly.pdbx_strand_id
1 'polypeptide(L)' 'MKGLKIQCPECGKALNIRTSERPSACVTQALVYCVECDIKGTITAQLSDIKKGVFKPVTPSHKWQQDPK' A
#
# COMPACT_ATOMS: atom_id res chain seq x y z
N MET A 1 14.18 -9.92 3.72
CA MET A 1 12.88 -9.35 3.34
C MET A 1 12.22 -8.76 4.58
N LYS A 2 12.05 -7.43 4.68
CA LYS A 2 11.32 -6.82 5.81
C LYS A 2 9.82 -7.05 5.59
N GLY A 3 9.28 -8.12 6.17
CA GLY A 3 7.84 -8.36 6.19
C GLY A 3 7.11 -7.26 6.96
N LEU A 4 5.83 -7.04 6.64
CA LEU A 4 4.93 -6.16 7.40
C LEU A 4 4.94 -6.58 8.87
N LYS A 5 5.45 -5.72 9.76
CA LYS A 5 5.39 -5.93 11.21
C LYS A 5 4.07 -5.36 11.71
N ILE A 6 3.16 -6.24 12.08
CA ILE A 6 1.88 -5.86 12.69
C ILE A 6 2.00 -6.06 14.20
N GLN A 7 1.66 -5.03 14.95
CA GLN A 7 1.74 -5.06 16.41
C GLN A 7 0.43 -5.58 17.00
N CYS A 8 0.55 -6.30 18.11
CA CYS A 8 -0.58 -6.71 18.92
C CYS A 8 -1.20 -5.48 19.59
N PRO A 9 -2.54 -5.30 19.53
CA PRO A 9 -3.21 -4.14 20.13
C PRO A 9 -3.13 -4.11 21.67
N GLU A 10 -2.87 -5.25 22.32
CA GLU A 10 -2.79 -5.33 23.78
C GLU A 10 -1.36 -5.19 24.32
N CYS A 11 -0.41 -5.97 23.79
CA CYS A 11 0.96 -6.03 24.33
C CYS A 11 1.98 -5.22 23.53
N GLY A 12 1.61 -4.66 22.38
CA GLY A 12 2.52 -3.89 21.50
C GLY A 12 3.63 -4.69 20.82
N LYS A 13 3.73 -6.00 21.10
CA LYS A 13 4.73 -6.89 20.47
C LYS A 13 4.32 -7.26 19.05
N ALA A 14 5.29 -7.67 18.25
CA ALA A 14 5.04 -8.10 16.87
C ALA A 14 4.24 -9.41 16.84
N LEU A 15 3.14 -9.43 16.09
CA LEU A 15 2.33 -10.62 15.83
C LEU A 15 3.10 -11.59 14.92
N ASN A 16 2.94 -12.88 15.19
CA ASN A 16 3.51 -13.94 14.37
C ASN A 16 2.56 -14.27 13.22
N ILE A 17 3.06 -14.21 11.99
CA ILE A 17 2.30 -14.53 10.77
C ILE A 17 2.55 -16.00 10.41
N ARG A 18 1.50 -16.82 10.31
CA ARG A 18 1.65 -18.26 9.97
C ARG A 18 1.45 -18.56 8.49
N THR A 19 0.40 -17.98 7.92
CA THR A 19 0.01 -18.22 6.52
C THR A 19 -0.31 -16.88 5.89
N SER A 20 0.17 -16.69 4.66
CA SER A 20 -0.16 -15.52 3.85
C SER A 20 -0.71 -15.98 2.52
N GLU A 21 -1.92 -15.58 2.21
CA GLU A 21 -2.57 -15.81 0.93
C GLU A 21 -2.66 -14.49 0.18
N ARG A 22 -2.48 -14.54 -1.14
CA ARG A 22 -2.70 -13.40 -2.03
C ARG A 22 -3.94 -13.65 -2.86
N PRO A 23 -5.13 -13.30 -2.34
CA PRO A 23 -6.37 -13.44 -3.11
C PRO A 23 -6.40 -12.55 -4.35
N SER A 24 -5.66 -11.43 -4.37
CA SER A 24 -5.51 -10.60 -5.56
C SER A 24 -4.13 -9.92 -5.63
N ALA A 25 -3.81 -9.30 -6.76
CA ALA A 25 -2.56 -8.56 -6.93
C ALA A 25 -2.36 -7.43 -5.89
N CYS A 26 -3.46 -6.87 -5.39
CA CYS A 26 -3.45 -5.72 -4.47
C CYS A 26 -3.85 -6.09 -3.03
N VAL A 27 -4.20 -7.34 -2.76
CA VAL A 27 -4.70 -7.78 -1.45
C VAL A 27 -3.89 -8.98 -0.97
N THR A 28 -3.36 -8.86 0.24
CA THR A 28 -2.72 -9.97 0.96
C THR A 28 -3.48 -10.20 2.25
N GLN A 29 -3.95 -11.42 2.45
CA GLN A 29 -4.58 -11.86 3.69
C GLN A 29 -3.62 -12.76 4.46
N ALA A 30 -3.59 -12.65 5.78
CA ALA A 30 -2.77 -13.55 6.57
C ALA A 30 -3.39 -13.84 7.93
N LEU A 31 -3.12 -15.05 8.44
CA LEU A 31 -3.46 -15.42 9.81
C LEU A 31 -2.34 -15.00 10.75
N VAL A 32 -2.71 -14.24 11.78
CA VAL A 32 -1.79 -13.74 12.80
C VAL A 32 -2.15 -14.29 14.16
N TYR A 33 -1.13 -14.52 14.97
CA TYR A 33 -1.32 -14.88 16.36
C TYR A 33 -0.35 -14.14 17.29
N CYS A 34 -0.84 -13.81 18.48
CA CYS A 34 -0.03 -13.36 19.60
C CYS A 34 0.13 -14.52 20.59
N VAL A 35 1.36 -14.92 20.90
CA VAL A 35 1.61 -15.99 21.91
C VAL A 35 1.23 -15.52 23.31
N GLU A 36 1.48 -14.25 23.61
CA GLU A 36 1.38 -13.73 24.98
C GLU A 36 -0.03 -13.35 25.38
N CYS A 37 -0.82 -12.85 24.43
CA CYS A 37 -2.22 -12.50 24.64
C CYS A 37 -3.19 -13.61 24.19
N ASP A 38 -2.65 -14.71 23.64
CA ASP A 38 -3.41 -15.82 23.04
C ASP A 38 -4.46 -15.38 21.99
N ILE A 39 -4.18 -14.27 21.29
CA ILE A 39 -5.04 -13.71 20.26
C ILE A 39 -4.78 -14.42 18.94
N LYS A 40 -5.85 -14.85 18.27
CA LYS A 40 -5.83 -15.22 16.86
C LYS A 40 -6.69 -14.26 16.07
N GLY A 41 -6.19 -13.86 14.90
CA GLY A 41 -6.91 -12.97 14.02
C GLY A 41 -6.51 -13.14 12.56
N THR A 42 -7.28 -12.48 11.70
CA THR A 42 -7.00 -12.39 10.27
C THR A 42 -6.71 -10.95 9.93
N ILE A 43 -5.58 -10.71 9.26
CA ILE A 43 -5.22 -9.39 8.74
C ILE A 43 -5.50 -9.36 7.23
N THR A 44 -5.96 -8.22 6.74
CA THR A 44 -6.07 -7.95 5.31
C THR A 44 -5.28 -6.70 5.00
N ALA A 45 -4.16 -6.85 4.33
CA ALA A 45 -3.37 -5.75 3.80
C ALA A 45 -3.82 -5.48 2.35
N GLN A 46 -4.46 -4.34 2.14
CA GLN A 46 -4.95 -3.91 0.83
C GLN A 46 -4.27 -2.60 0.41
N LEU A 47 -3.88 -2.53 -0.86
CA LEU A 47 -3.50 -1.26 -1.47
C LEU A 47 -4.77 -0.46 -1.84
N SER A 48 -4.97 0.70 -1.21
CA SER A 48 -6.05 1.66 -1.52
C SER A 48 -5.50 3.03 -1.91
N ASP A 49 -6.34 3.87 -2.53
CA ASP A 49 -6.10 5.30 -2.77
C ASP A 49 -4.83 5.65 -3.57
N ILE A 50 -4.59 4.92 -4.66
CA ILE A 50 -3.46 5.19 -5.55
C ILE A 50 -3.65 6.55 -6.25
N LYS A 51 -2.86 7.55 -5.85
CA LYS A 51 -2.75 8.83 -6.58
C LYS A 51 -1.62 8.74 -7.60
N LYS A 52 -1.95 8.73 -8.89
CA LYS A 52 -0.98 8.81 -9.98
C LYS A 52 -0.77 10.27 -10.37
N GLY A 53 0.48 10.74 -10.33
CA GLY A 53 0.84 12.04 -10.91
C GLY A 53 0.81 11.95 -12.43
N VAL A 54 -0.14 12.61 -13.07
CA VAL A 54 -0.16 12.76 -14.53
C VAL A 54 0.53 14.08 -14.86
N PHE A 55 1.67 14.00 -15.54
CA PHE A 55 2.32 15.20 -16.07
C PHE A 55 1.41 15.83 -17.13
N LYS A 56 0.99 17.08 -16.89
CA LYS A 56 0.30 17.88 -17.89
C LYS A 56 1.28 18.94 -18.41
N PRO A 57 1.62 18.92 -19.72
CA PRO A 57 2.47 19.96 -20.28
C PRO A 57 1.78 21.32 -20.13
N VAL A 58 2.58 22.35 -19.83
CA VAL A 58 2.09 23.72 -19.72
C VAL A 58 1.61 24.18 -21.09
N THR A 59 0.41 24.77 -21.16
CA THR A 59 -0.10 25.35 -22.40
C THR A 59 0.87 26.44 -22.87
N PRO A 60 1.45 26.35 -24.08
CA PRO A 60 2.38 27.37 -24.56
C PRO A 60 1.65 28.72 -24.62
N SER A 61 2.17 29.71 -23.88
CA SER A 61 1.60 31.04 -23.79
C SER A 61 1.97 31.93 -24.98
N HIS A 62 2.98 31.54 -25.77
CA HIS A 62 3.46 32.32 -26.90
C HIS A 62 3.01 31.72 -28.23
N LYS A 63 2.33 32.54 -29.04
CA LYS A 63 2.23 32.31 -30.48
C LYS A 63 3.54 32.80 -31.09
N TRP A 64 4.38 31.89 -31.58
CA TRP A 64 5.49 32.28 -32.45
C TRP A 64 4.91 32.99 -33.67
N GLN A 65 5.19 34.28 -33.81
CA GLN A 65 4.84 35.02 -35.02
C GLN A 65 5.79 34.53 -36.11
N GLN A 66 5.27 33.74 -37.04
CA GLN A 66 5.99 33.41 -38.26
C GLN A 66 5.95 34.62 -39.19
N ASP A 67 7.12 35.03 -39.69
CA ASP A 67 7.23 36.13 -40.65
C ASP A 67 6.39 35.82 -41.90
N PRO A 68 5.55 36.76 -42.37
CA PRO A 68 4.81 36.58 -43.60
C PRO A 68 5.78 36.51 -44.78
N LYS A 69 5.59 35.49 -45.61
CA LYS A 69 6.35 35.20 -46.83
C LYS A 69 6.05 36.22 -47.94
#